data_AF-A0A847NI47-F1
#
_entry.id   AF-A0A847NI47-F1
#
_cell.length_a   1.000
_cell.length_b   1.000
_cell.length_c   1.000
_cell.angle_alpha   90.00
_cell.angle_beta   90.00
_cell.angle_gamma   90.00
#
_symmetry.space_group_name_H-M   'P 1'
#
loop_
_entity.id
_entity.type
_entity.pdbx_description
1 polymer ?
#
loop_
_entity_poly.entity_id
_entity_poly.type
_entity_poly.pdbx_seq_one_letter_code
_entity_poly.pdbx_strand_id
1 'polypeptide(L)'
;MKKLFSRIPIKALLIYLAKRILLIVAIALLAAFIFSLVLSTRYDSILKVISYIVLLIGAMSVLGGTRTTYDVKYNWHKSTTGMTNITKEDLSLLRASYVFCTYMGVAGIIVYFISYFISILVK
;
A
#
# COMPACT_ATOMS: atom_id res chain seq x y z
N MET A 1 13.00 -21.71 21.20
CA MET A 1 12.90 -20.76 20.05
C MET A 1 12.22 -19.44 20.43
N LYS A 2 12.71 -18.71 21.44
CA LYS A 2 12.09 -17.45 21.94
C LYS A 2 12.96 -16.19 21.72
N LYS A 3 14.02 -16.29 20.89
CA LYS A 3 15.13 -15.31 20.87
C LYS A 3 15.52 -14.76 19.48
N LEU A 4 14.64 -14.82 18.47
CA LEU A 4 14.96 -14.21 17.15
C LEU A 4 14.19 -12.92 16.83
N PHE A 5 13.18 -12.55 17.61
CA PHE A 5 12.35 -11.35 17.35
C PHE A 5 12.72 -10.12 18.19
N SER A 6 13.80 -10.16 18.99
CA SER A 6 14.12 -9.09 19.97
C SER A 6 15.07 -7.99 19.50
N ARG A 7 15.52 -7.95 18.23
CA ARG A 7 16.60 -7.03 17.82
C ARG A 7 16.43 -6.39 16.43
N ILE A 8 15.22 -6.06 16.02
CA ILE A 8 15.07 -4.96 15.05
C ILE A 8 14.69 -3.74 15.88
N PRO A 9 15.57 -2.74 16.04
CA PRO A 9 15.21 -1.55 16.80
C PRO A 9 14.00 -0.92 16.12
N ILE A 10 12.97 -0.56 16.89
CA ILE A 10 11.71 0.05 16.42
C ILE A 10 11.98 1.20 15.44
N LYS A 11 13.08 1.93 15.66
CA LYS A 11 13.61 2.98 14.78
C LYS A 11 13.88 2.51 13.34
N ALA A 12 14.49 1.33 13.15
CA ALA A 12 14.80 0.79 11.82
C ALA A 12 13.53 0.40 11.05
N LEU A 13 12.53 -0.16 11.74
CA LEU A 13 11.23 -0.48 11.14
C LEU A 13 10.48 0.79 10.71
N LEU A 14 10.50 1.82 11.55
CA LEU A 14 9.92 3.14 11.25
C LEU A 14 10.58 3.80 10.03
N ILE A 15 11.91 3.80 9.97
CA ILE A 15 12.66 4.35 8.83
C ILE A 15 12.34 3.58 7.54
N TYR A 16 12.26 2.25 7.63
CA TYR A 16 11.90 1.41 6.49
C TYR A 16 10.51 1.74 5.93
N LEU A 17 9.52 1.89 6.80
CA LEU A 17 8.16 2.26 6.42
C LEU A 17 8.09 3.69 5.85
N ALA A 18 8.77 4.65 6.48
CA ALA A 18 8.82 6.03 6.02
C ALA A 18 9.43 6.15 4.60
N LYS A 19 10.52 5.43 4.32
CA LYS A 19 11.14 5.40 2.98
C LYS A 19 10.17 4.92 1.90
N ARG A 20 9.37 3.88 2.19
CA ARG A 20 8.36 3.36 1.25
C ARG A 20 7.25 4.38 0.99
N ILE A 21 6.76 5.04 2.04
CA ILE A 21 5.73 6.08 1.91
C ILE A 21 6.25 7.23 1.04
N LEU A 22 7.46 7.73 1.33
CA LEU A 22 8.08 8.81 0.54
C LEU A 22 8.22 8.43 -0.94
N LEU A 23 8.60 7.19 -1.24
CA LEU A 23 8.73 6.70 -2.60
C LEU A 23 7.37 6.66 -3.32
N ILE A 24 6.31 6.18 -2.67
CA ILE A 24 4.95 6.17 -3.25
C ILE A 24 4.46 7.59 -3.51
N VAL A 25 4.66 8.51 -2.55
CA VAL A 25 4.30 9.92 -2.72
C VAL A 25 5.05 10.54 -3.90
N ALA A 26 6.37 10.32 -4.01
CA ALA A 26 7.16 10.84 -5.13
C ALA A 26 6.66 10.36 -6.49
N ILE A 27 6.33 9.06 -6.61
CA ILE A 27 5.74 8.49 -7.83
C ILE A 27 4.38 9.13 -8.13
N ALA A 28 3.52 9.32 -7.13
CA ALA A 28 2.21 9.92 -7.30
C ALA A 28 2.30 11.38 -7.78
N LEU A 29 3.22 12.18 -7.23
CA LEU A 29 3.48 13.55 -7.67
C LEU A 29 3.96 13.60 -9.13
N LEU A 30 4.92 12.74 -9.48
CA LEU A 30 5.48 12.68 -10.84
C LEU A 30 4.43 12.22 -11.86
N ALA A 31 3.63 11.20 -11.53
CA ALA A 31 2.52 10.76 -12.36
C ALA A 31 1.50 11.89 -12.55
N ALA A 32 1.11 12.59 -11.48
CA ALA A 32 0.19 13.71 -11.56
C ALA A 32 0.70 14.83 -12.46
N PHE A 33 2.01 15.11 -12.42
CA PHE A 33 2.64 16.13 -13.25
C PHE A 33 2.56 15.74 -14.73
N ILE A 34 2.92 14.50 -15.07
CA ILE A 34 2.83 13.99 -16.45
C ILE A 34 1.38 14.04 -16.94
N PHE A 35 0.42 13.56 -16.14
CA PHE A 35 -0.99 13.59 -16.52
C PHE A 35 -1.53 15.02 -16.66
N SER A 36 -1.06 15.96 -15.85
CA SER A 36 -1.46 17.36 -15.95
C SER A 36 -0.99 17.99 -17.26
N LEU A 37 0.23 17.67 -17.70
CA LEU A 37 0.73 18.09 -19.01
C LEU A 37 -0.08 17.48 -20.16
N VAL A 38 -0.40 16.19 -20.10
CA VAL A 38 -1.09 15.48 -21.19
C VAL A 38 -2.57 15.87 -21.28
N LEU A 39 -3.27 15.97 -20.15
CA LEU A 39 -4.71 16.21 -20.10
C LEU A 39 -5.08 17.71 -20.02
N SER A 40 -4.08 18.61 -19.96
CA SER A 40 -4.27 20.06 -19.76
C SER A 40 -5.22 20.39 -18.60
N THR A 41 -5.26 19.50 -17.60
CA THR A 41 -6.11 19.65 -16.42
C THR A 41 -5.28 20.17 -15.27
N ARG A 42 -5.91 20.88 -14.33
CA ARG A 42 -5.22 21.42 -13.17
C ARG A 42 -4.55 20.31 -12.36
N TYR A 43 -3.29 20.54 -12.01
CA TYR A 43 -2.45 19.59 -11.28
C TYR A 43 -3.08 19.14 -9.97
N ASP A 44 -3.69 20.06 -9.21
CA ASP A 44 -4.34 19.78 -7.93
C ASP A 44 -5.49 18.78 -8.07
N SER A 45 -6.30 18.92 -9.14
CA SER A 45 -7.43 18.04 -9.43
C SER A 45 -6.97 16.62 -9.77
N ILE A 46 -5.91 16.49 -10.56
CA ILE A 46 -5.32 15.19 -10.91
C ILE A 46 -4.69 14.53 -9.67
N LEU A 47 -3.97 15.32 -8.85
CA LEU A 47 -3.38 14.85 -7.61
C LEU A 47 -4.45 14.27 -6.67
N LYS A 48 -5.62 14.92 -6.61
CA LYS A 48 -6.77 14.46 -5.84
C LYS A 48 -7.28 13.11 -6.33
N VAL A 49 -7.43 12.93 -7.64
CA VAL A 49 -7.86 11.65 -8.23
C VAL A 49 -6.82 10.55 -7.94
N ILE A 50 -5.54 10.84 -8.11
CA ILE A 50 -4.46 9.88 -7.82
C ILE A 50 -4.46 9.49 -6.34
N SER A 51 -4.73 10.42 -5.42
CA SER A 51 -4.84 10.11 -3.99
C SER A 51 -5.90 9.05 -3.71
N TYR A 52 -7.08 9.14 -4.37
CA TYR A 52 -8.13 8.15 -4.24
C TYR A 52 -7.75 6.80 -4.85
N ILE A 53 -7.04 6.80 -5.99
CA ILE A 53 -6.53 5.57 -6.60
C ILE A 53 -5.56 4.85 -5.65
N VAL A 54 -4.63 5.59 -5.03
CA VAL A 54 -3.67 5.03 -4.06
C VAL A 54 -4.40 4.42 -2.85
N LEU A 55 -5.41 5.11 -2.32
CA LEU A 55 -6.26 4.58 -1.23
C LEU A 55 -7.01 3.31 -1.66
N LEU A 56 -7.57 3.29 -2.87
CA LEU A 56 -8.28 2.13 -3.41
C LEU A 56 -7.35 0.93 -3.59
N ILE A 57 -6.13 1.12 -4.12
CA ILE A 57 -5.14 0.04 -4.24
C ILE A 57 -4.78 -0.52 -2.86
N GLY A 58 -4.63 0.35 -1.86
CA GLY A 58 -4.44 -0.05 -0.46
C GLY A 58 -5.60 -0.91 0.05
N ALA A 59 -6.84 -0.45 -0.09
CA ALA A 59 -8.04 -1.18 0.35
C ALA A 59 -8.20 -2.53 -0.38
N MET A 60 -7.98 -2.55 -1.69
CA MET A 60 -8.03 -3.77 -2.51
C MET A 60 -6.97 -4.79 -2.11
N SER A 61 -5.82 -4.37 -1.58
CA SER A 61 -4.78 -5.30 -1.11
C SER A 61 -5.23 -6.15 0.09
N VAL A 62 -6.11 -5.63 0.95
CA VAL A 62 -6.69 -6.37 2.08
C VAL A 62 -7.72 -7.37 1.57
N LEU A 63 -8.56 -6.95 0.62
CA LEU A 63 -9.54 -7.82 -0.04
C LEU A 63 -8.86 -8.93 -0.86
N GLY A 64 -7.69 -8.64 -1.45
CA GLY A 64 -6.84 -9.62 -2.11
C GLY A 64 -6.12 -10.56 -1.14
N GLY A 65 -5.72 -10.07 0.04
CA GLY A 65 -5.16 -10.87 1.13
C GLY A 65 -6.18 -11.82 1.78
N THR A 66 -7.48 -11.54 1.67
CA THR A 66 -8.54 -12.54 1.98
C THR A 66 -8.74 -13.55 0.85
N ARG A 67 -8.24 -13.27 -0.36
CA ARG A 67 -8.25 -14.17 -1.53
C ARG A 67 -6.94 -14.96 -1.70
N THR A 68 -6.01 -15.01 -0.74
CA THR A 68 -4.91 -16.00 -0.76
C THR A 68 -5.38 -17.45 -0.78
N THR A 69 -6.69 -17.69 -0.62
CA THR A 69 -7.40 -18.90 -1.09
C THR A 69 -7.42 -19.09 -2.61
N TYR A 70 -6.74 -18.26 -3.42
CA TYR A 70 -6.71 -18.37 -4.89
C TYR A 70 -5.30 -18.54 -5.48
N ASP A 71 -4.24 -18.58 -4.66
CA ASP A 71 -2.91 -18.91 -5.17
C ASP A 71 -2.88 -20.38 -5.58
N VAL A 72 -2.86 -20.64 -6.88
CA VAL A 72 -3.02 -21.99 -7.45
C VAL A 72 -1.95 -22.93 -6.93
N LYS A 73 -0.69 -22.47 -6.77
CA LYS A 73 0.41 -23.30 -6.25
C LYS A 73 0.21 -23.64 -4.78
N TYR A 74 -0.25 -22.67 -3.99
CA TYR A 74 -0.53 -22.83 -2.56
C TYR A 74 -1.74 -23.74 -2.31
N ASN A 75 -2.83 -23.53 -3.06
CA ASN A 75 -4.03 -24.36 -3.02
C ASN A 75 -3.76 -25.78 -3.50
N TRP A 76 -2.93 -25.97 -4.52
CA TRP A 76 -2.54 -27.30 -4.96
C TRP A 76 -1.79 -28.05 -3.86
N HIS A 77 -0.89 -27.35 -3.16
CA HIS A 77 -0.14 -27.94 -2.05
C HIS A 77 -1.05 -28.25 -0.85
N LYS A 78 -1.99 -27.35 -0.53
CA LYS A 78 -3.00 -27.53 0.53
C LYS A 78 -3.99 -28.67 0.21
N SER A 79 -4.36 -28.81 -1.05
CA SER A 79 -5.25 -29.88 -1.57
C SER A 79 -4.55 -31.25 -1.58
N THR A 80 -3.28 -31.31 -1.99
CA THR A 80 -2.50 -32.57 -2.01
C THR A 80 -2.07 -33.05 -0.62
N THR A 81 -1.97 -32.16 0.37
CA THR A 81 -1.57 -32.51 1.75
C THR A 81 -2.73 -32.60 2.75
N GLY A 82 -3.97 -32.29 2.33
CA GLY A 82 -5.16 -32.38 3.19
C GLY A 82 -5.20 -31.38 4.34
N MET A 83 -4.39 -30.31 4.32
CA MET A 83 -4.32 -29.34 5.40
C MET A 83 -5.52 -28.38 5.37
N THR A 84 -6.51 -28.62 6.23
CA THR A 84 -7.69 -27.75 6.42
C THR A 84 -7.45 -26.52 7.31
N ASN A 85 -6.27 -26.42 7.95
CA ASN A 85 -5.95 -25.34 8.88
C ASN A 85 -5.21 -24.17 8.21
N ILE A 86 -5.43 -22.96 8.74
CA ILE A 86 -4.70 -21.74 8.38
C ILE A 86 -3.21 -21.97 8.67
N THR A 87 -2.39 -22.06 7.63
CA THR A 87 -0.97 -22.32 7.76
C THR A 87 -0.25 -21.03 8.18
N LYS A 88 0.92 -21.11 8.81
CA LYS A 88 1.69 -19.91 9.25
C LYS A 88 1.98 -18.93 8.11
N GLU A 89 2.06 -19.44 6.89
CA GLU A 89 2.25 -18.65 5.67
C GLU A 89 1.01 -17.80 5.34
N ASP A 90 -0.21 -18.32 5.51
CA ASP A 90 -1.47 -17.57 5.32
C ASP A 90 -1.53 -16.34 6.25
N LEU A 91 -1.16 -16.53 7.52
CA LEU A 91 -1.10 -15.46 8.52
C LEU A 91 -0.03 -14.41 8.18
N SER A 92 1.08 -14.85 7.58
CA SER A 92 2.16 -13.95 7.16
C SER A 92 1.78 -13.10 5.95
N LEU A 93 1.06 -13.68 4.99
CA LEU A 93 0.55 -12.98 3.80
C LEU A 93 -0.54 -11.98 4.17
N LEU A 94 -1.50 -12.37 5.03
CA LEU A 94 -2.50 -11.45 5.57
C LEU A 94 -1.83 -10.25 6.26
N ARG A 95 -0.87 -10.50 7.15
CA ARG A 95 -0.12 -9.43 7.82
C ARG A 95 0.59 -8.52 6.81
N ALA A 96 1.20 -9.08 5.77
CA ALA A 96 1.85 -8.30 4.72
C ALA A 96 0.85 -7.41 3.96
N SER A 97 -0.34 -7.92 3.64
CA SER A 97 -1.42 -7.13 3.02
C SER A 97 -1.93 -6.00 3.92
N TYR A 98 -2.07 -6.24 5.22
CA TYR A 98 -2.45 -5.17 6.16
C TYR A 98 -1.37 -4.09 6.27
N VAL A 99 -0.09 -4.49 6.35
CA VAL A 99 1.03 -3.53 6.33
C VAL A 99 1.00 -2.74 5.01
N PHE A 100 0.74 -3.40 3.88
CA PHE A 100 0.56 -2.77 2.57
C PHE A 100 -0.54 -1.71 2.55
N CYS A 101 -1.73 -2.10 2.99
CA CYS A 101 -2.86 -1.20 3.10
C CYS A 101 -2.53 0.01 3.98
N THR A 102 -1.80 -0.19 5.07
CA THR A 102 -1.46 0.89 6.01
C THR A 102 -0.58 1.95 5.34
N TYR A 103 0.51 1.55 4.68
CA TYR A 103 1.37 2.56 4.05
C TYR A 103 0.77 3.18 2.79
N MET A 104 -0.03 2.44 2.00
CA MET A 104 -0.79 3.01 0.88
C MET A 104 -1.84 4.01 1.38
N GLY A 105 -2.52 3.66 2.48
CA GLY A 105 -3.47 4.54 3.17
C GLY A 105 -2.82 5.87 3.57
N VAL A 106 -1.70 5.79 4.30
CA VAL A 106 -0.96 6.97 4.75
C VAL A 106 -0.43 7.79 3.57
N ALA A 107 0.13 7.14 2.54
CA ALA A 107 0.60 7.83 1.35
C ALA A 107 -0.53 8.55 0.60
N GLY A 108 -1.68 7.89 0.41
CA GLY A 108 -2.86 8.48 -0.23
C GLY A 108 -3.38 9.70 0.54
N ILE A 109 -3.44 9.63 1.88
CA ILE A 109 -3.82 10.76 2.72
C ILE A 109 -2.84 11.93 2.56
N ILE A 110 -1.52 11.67 2.57
CA ILE A 110 -0.51 12.71 2.37
C ILE A 110 -0.69 13.40 1.02
N VAL A 111 -0.87 12.62 -0.06
CA VAL A 111 -1.09 13.17 -1.41
C VAL A 111 -2.37 14.01 -1.47
N TYR A 112 -3.43 13.56 -0.80
CA TYR A 112 -4.68 14.33 -0.69
C TYR A 112 -4.47 15.67 0.02
N PHE A 113 -3.72 15.70 1.13
CA PHE A 113 -3.41 16.95 1.82
C PHE A 113 -2.57 17.90 0.96
N ILE A 114 -1.59 17.38 0.23
CA ILE A 114 -0.79 18.18 -0.72
C ILE A 114 -1.71 18.79 -1.79
N SER A 115 -2.62 17.99 -2.37
CA SER A 115 -3.61 18.46 -3.35
C SER A 115 -4.43 19.61 -2.79
N TYR A 116 -5.01 19.41 -1.60
CA TYR A 116 -5.84 20.40 -0.92
C TYR A 116 -5.09 21.71 -0.64
N PHE A 117 -3.83 21.62 -0.18
CA PHE A 117 -3.01 22.80 0.09
C PHE A 117 -2.68 23.59 -1.19
N ILE A 118 -2.37 22.89 -2.28
CA ILE A 118 -2.15 23.54 -3.59
C ILE A 118 -3.44 24.21 -4.09
N SER A 119 -4.60 23.56 -3.95
CA SER A 119 -5.89 24.17 -4.34
C SER A 119 -6.20 25.46 -3.57
N ILE A 120 -5.74 25.60 -2.33
CA ILE A 120 -5.89 26.84 -1.54
C ILE A 120 -4.91 27.91 -2.02
N LEU A 121 -3.66 27.55 -2.32
CA LEU A 121 -2.63 28.49 -2.76
C LEU A 121 -2.87 29.07 -4.16
N VAL A 122 -3.53 28.32 -5.04
CA VAL A 122 -3.78 28.70 -6.44
C VAL A 122 -5.15 29.42 -6.61
N LYS A 123 -5.91 29.59 -5.52
CA LYS A 123 -7.09 30.46 -5.50
C LYS A 123 -6.70 31.93 -5.43
#